data_AF-A6TK83-F1
#
_entry.id   AF-A6TK83-F1
#
_cell.length_a   1.000
_cell.length_b   1.000
_cell.length_c   1.000
_cell.angle_alpha   90.00
_cell.angle_beta   90.00
_cell.angle_gamma   90.00
#
_symmetry.space_group_name_H-M   'P 1'
#
loop_
_entity.id
_entity.type
_entity.pdbx_description
1 polymer ?
#
loop_
_entity_poly.entity_id
_entity_poly.type
_entity_poly.pdbx_seq_one_letter_code
_entity_poly.pdbx_strand_id
1 'polypeptide(L)'
;MNPMNAIHRYVPTKSAPELKGNEDAQGLKEVTQDFEAVFINMMLKQMRATVSEGGLTEKSYGRGIFEEMQDENMAEVMSKGRGIGIAQELYRQLSHHVQPRATVSQEASNQETEAIDEVVTED
;
A
#
# COMPACT_ATOMS: atom_id res chain seq x y z
N MET A 1 10.05 34.95 -16.06
CA MET A 1 10.17 34.11 -14.86
C MET A 1 9.07 34.51 -13.87
N ASN A 2 8.27 33.57 -13.37
CA ASN A 2 7.21 33.86 -12.39
C ASN A 2 7.45 33.07 -11.08
N PRO A 3 7.83 33.73 -9.96
CA PRO A 3 8.26 33.06 -8.73
C PRO A 3 7.11 32.80 -7.75
N MET A 4 6.01 32.18 -8.20
CA MET A 4 4.87 31.84 -7.33
C MET A 4 4.47 30.37 -7.49
N ASN A 5 5.32 29.44 -7.04
CA ASN A 5 4.94 28.04 -6.88
C ASN A 5 5.53 27.35 -5.63
N ALA A 6 5.91 28.13 -4.62
CA ALA A 6 6.68 27.65 -3.47
C ALA A 6 5.85 27.36 -2.20
N ILE A 7 4.64 26.80 -2.33
CA ILE A 7 3.95 26.17 -1.19
C ILE A 7 3.46 24.79 -1.63
N HIS A 8 4.41 23.94 -2.01
CA HIS A 8 4.18 22.51 -2.15
C HIS A 8 4.23 21.91 -0.73
N ARG A 9 3.07 21.57 -0.17
CA ARG A 9 2.99 20.81 1.07
C ARG A 9 3.65 19.45 0.81
N TYR A 10 4.82 19.23 1.41
CA TYR A 10 5.50 17.95 1.38
C TYR A 10 4.63 16.92 2.08
N VAL A 11 3.96 16.08 1.29
CA VAL A 11 3.38 14.82 1.77
C VAL A 11 4.48 13.79 1.51
N PRO A 12 5.12 13.20 2.53
CA PRO A 12 6.11 12.16 2.31
C PRO A 12 5.42 10.98 1.64
N THR A 13 5.52 10.87 0.31
CA THR A 13 5.31 9.59 -0.37
C THR A 13 6.49 8.73 0.04
N LYS A 14 6.28 7.78 0.97
CA LYS A 14 7.20 6.67 1.12
C LYS A 14 7.44 6.13 -0.30
N SER A 15 8.67 6.24 -0.79
CA SER A 15 9.09 5.60 -2.03
C SER A 15 8.68 4.14 -1.92
N ALA A 16 8.05 3.59 -2.96
CA ALA A 16 7.75 2.16 -2.99
C ALA A 16 9.04 1.42 -2.62
N PRO A 17 9.06 0.62 -1.54
CA PRO A 17 10.27 -0.06 -1.11
C PRO A 17 10.78 -0.94 -2.25
N GLU A 18 12.09 -0.89 -2.52
CA GLU A 18 12.73 -1.84 -3.44
C GLU A 18 12.53 -3.25 -2.89
N LEU A 19 11.85 -4.08 -3.67
CA LEU A 19 11.20 -5.29 -3.20
C LEU A 19 12.21 -6.38 -2.82
N LYS A 20 12.20 -6.77 -1.55
CA LYS A 20 13.02 -7.83 -0.95
C LYS A 20 12.17 -8.73 -0.06
N GLY A 21 11.45 -9.68 -0.66
CA GLY A 21 10.97 -10.98 -0.13
C GLY A 21 10.16 -11.01 1.19
N ASN A 22 10.66 -10.42 2.27
CA ASN A 22 10.03 -10.26 3.57
C ASN A 22 9.56 -8.80 3.79
N GLU A 23 10.33 -7.81 3.33
CA GLU A 23 9.94 -6.39 3.34
C GLU A 23 8.67 -6.16 2.50
N ASP A 24 8.44 -7.01 1.49
CA ASP A 24 7.30 -6.96 0.58
C ASP A 24 5.97 -7.24 1.27
N ALA A 25 5.94 -8.21 2.19
CA ALA A 25 4.71 -8.60 2.87
C ALA A 25 4.26 -7.53 3.88
N GLN A 26 5.22 -6.92 4.58
CA GLN A 26 4.92 -5.86 5.55
C GLN A 26 4.58 -4.54 4.86
N GLY A 27 5.32 -4.18 3.81
CA GLY A 27 5.02 -3.00 2.98
C GLY A 27 3.67 -3.12 2.27
N LEU A 28 3.34 -4.29 1.72
CA LEU A 28 2.04 -4.54 1.11
C LEU A 28 0.90 -4.41 2.13
N LYS A 29 1.08 -4.90 3.35
CA LYS A 29 0.09 -4.73 4.42
C LYS A 29 -0.12 -3.26 4.77
N GLU A 30 0.96 -2.49 4.90
CA GLU A 30 0.87 -1.04 5.21
C GLU A 30 0.12 -0.29 4.09
N VAL A 31 0.50 -0.49 2.83
CA VAL A 31 -0.14 0.16 1.68
C VAL A 31 -1.62 -0.21 1.55
N THR A 32 -1.98 -1.47 1.79
CA THR A 32 -3.39 -1.90 1.74
C THR A 32 -4.22 -1.33 2.88
N GLN A 33 -3.63 -1.11 4.07
CA GLN A 33 -4.28 -0.39 5.18
C GLN A 33 -4.44 1.10 4.89
N ASP A 34 -3.43 1.75 4.32
CA ASP A 34 -3.50 3.17 3.93
C ASP A 34 -4.56 3.39 2.84
N PHE A 35 -4.68 2.46 1.89
CA PHE A 35 -5.76 2.47 0.91
C PHE A 35 -7.15 2.39 1.56
N GLU A 36 -7.33 1.50 2.54
CA GLU A 36 -8.59 1.40 3.27
C GLU A 36 -8.89 2.70 4.04
N ALA A 37 -7.88 3.37 4.59
CA ALA A 37 -8.07 4.68 5.23
C ALA A 37 -8.61 5.72 4.23
N VAL A 38 -8.03 5.83 3.03
CA VAL A 38 -8.52 6.74 1.98
C VAL A 38 -9.96 6.41 1.60
N PHE A 39 -10.28 5.13 1.46
CA PHE A 39 -11.63 4.69 1.12
C PHE A 39 -12.65 5.04 2.22
N ILE A 40 -12.31 4.81 3.48
CA ILE A 40 -13.17 5.17 4.62
C ILE A 40 -13.33 6.70 4.67
N ASN A 41 -12.28 7.49 4.45
CA ASN A 41 -12.38 8.95 4.40
C ASN A 41 -13.37 9.41 3.32
N MET A 42 -13.28 8.83 2.12
CA MET A 42 -14.23 9.11 1.05
C MET A 42 -15.66 8.74 1.46
N MET A 43 -15.85 7.56 2.06
CA MET A 43 -17.16 7.13 2.55
C MET A 43 -17.74 8.11 3.58
N LEU A 44 -16.95 8.52 4.57
CA LEU A 44 -17.37 9.49 5.60
C LEU A 44 -17.77 10.83 4.98
N LYS A 45 -16.96 11.33 4.02
CA LYS A 45 -17.27 12.55 3.26
C LYS A 45 -18.59 12.43 2.51
N GLN A 46 -18.83 11.32 1.83
CA GLN A 46 -20.10 11.09 1.12
C GLN A 46 -21.28 10.98 2.08
N MET A 47 -21.13 10.25 3.20
CA MET A 47 -22.17 10.16 4.23
C MET A 47 -22.51 11.55 4.79
N ARG A 48 -21.51 12.39 5.07
CA ARG A 48 -21.73 13.78 5.53
C ARG A 48 -22.44 14.62 4.48
N ALA A 49 -22.09 14.46 3.20
CA ALA A 49 -22.74 15.17 2.09
C ALA A 49 -24.24 14.82 1.94
N THR A 50 -24.70 13.67 2.45
CA THR A 50 -26.13 13.33 2.48
C THR A 50 -26.92 14.09 3.55
N VAL A 51 -26.24 14.65 4.55
CA VAL A 51 -26.87 15.47 5.58
C VAL A 51 -27.02 16.90 5.05
N SER A 52 -28.25 17.39 4.96
CA SER A 52 -28.50 18.75 4.49
C SER A 52 -27.77 19.79 5.35
N GLU A 53 -27.11 20.76 4.71
CA GLU A 53 -26.32 21.80 5.40
C GLU A 53 -27.19 22.82 6.18
N GLY A 54 -28.52 22.72 6.09
CA GLY A 54 -29.51 23.66 6.66
C GLY A 54 -29.88 23.42 8.12
N GLY A 55 -28.90 23.13 8.99
CA GLY A 55 -29.12 23.01 10.44
C GLY A 55 -29.27 24.37 11.14
N LEU A 56 -29.48 24.35 12.47
CA LEU A 56 -29.60 25.54 13.34
C LEU A 56 -28.41 26.51 13.30
N THR A 57 -27.29 26.14 12.68
CA THR A 57 -26.08 26.98 12.59
C THR A 57 -25.52 26.92 11.18
N GLU A 58 -25.13 28.07 10.63
CA GLU A 58 -24.49 28.16 9.32
C GLU A 58 -23.12 27.44 9.29
N LYS A 59 -22.79 26.88 8.13
CA LYS A 59 -21.50 26.23 7.90
C LYS A 59 -20.42 27.30 7.71
N SER A 60 -19.49 27.40 8.66
CA SER A 60 -18.34 28.29 8.54
C SER A 60 -17.19 27.62 7.79
N TYR A 61 -16.32 28.42 7.17
CA TYR A 61 -15.10 27.92 6.52
C TYR A 61 -14.22 27.11 7.48
N GLY A 62 -14.04 27.61 8.71
CA GLY A 62 -13.26 26.91 9.75
C GLY A 62 -13.87 25.56 10.15
N ARG A 63 -15.20 25.45 10.17
CA ARG A 63 -15.87 24.17 10.42
C ARG A 63 -15.55 23.17 9.31
N GLY A 64 -15.61 23.57 8.04
CA GLY A 64 -15.29 22.68 6.92
C GLY A 64 -13.88 22.08 7.00
N ILE A 65 -12.89 22.91 7.32
CA ILE A 65 -11.50 22.45 7.50
C ILE A 65 -11.37 21.49 8.69
N PHE A 66 -12.03 21.79 9.81
CA PHE A 66 -12.01 20.90 10.98
C PHE A 66 -12.68 19.56 10.68
N GLU A 67 -13.84 19.57 10.00
CA GLU A 67 -14.56 18.36 9.60
C GLU A 67 -13.70 17.49 8.68
N GLU A 68 -13.02 18.08 7.71
CA GLU A 68 -12.11 17.34 6.82
C GLU A 68 -10.98 16.66 7.60
N MET A 69 -10.31 17.39 8.49
CA MET A 69 -9.26 16.84 9.35
C MET A 69 -9.80 15.75 10.29
N GLN A 70 -11.02 15.93 10.80
CA GLN A 70 -11.68 14.97 11.66
C GLN A 70 -12.01 13.68 10.91
N ASP A 71 -12.50 13.78 9.67
CA ASP A 71 -12.82 12.64 8.82
C ASP A 71 -11.53 11.90 8.40
N GLU A 72 -10.41 12.61 8.19
CA GLU A 72 -9.09 12.01 7.91
C GLU A 72 -8.57 11.19 9.11
N ASN A 73 -8.53 11.79 10.30
CA ASN A 73 -8.09 11.10 11.51
C ASN A 73 -8.99 9.91 11.87
N MET A 74 -10.30 10.07 11.72
CA MET A 74 -11.24 8.98 11.97
C MET A 74 -10.96 7.81 11.04
N ALA A 75 -10.76 8.07 9.75
CA ALA A 75 -10.48 7.04 8.78
C ALA A 75 -9.17 6.28 9.05
N GLU A 76 -8.11 6.99 9.47
CA GLU A 76 -6.84 6.39 9.87
C GLU A 76 -6.98 5.48 11.11
N VAL A 77 -7.71 5.94 12.14
CA VAL A 77 -7.94 5.12 13.34
C VAL A 77 -8.79 3.89 13.00
N MET A 78 -9.80 4.05 12.15
CA MET A 78 -10.67 2.95 11.72
C MET A 78 -9.91 1.90 10.91
N SER A 79 -9.03 2.29 9.99
CA SER A 79 -8.23 1.37 9.16
C SER A 79 -7.15 0.61 9.96
N LYS A 80 -6.59 1.23 11.00
CA LYS A 80 -5.62 0.58 11.92
C LYS A 80 -6.29 -0.40 12.87
N GLY A 81 -7.57 -0.18 13.19
CA GLY A 81 -8.37 -1.05 14.04
C GLY A 81 -8.88 -2.29 13.29
N ARG A 82 -10.17 -2.61 13.47
CA ARG A 82 -10.82 -3.72 12.76
C ARG A 82 -11.03 -3.43 11.27
N GLY A 83 -11.11 -2.15 10.89
CA GLY A 83 -11.41 -1.73 9.53
C GLY A 83 -12.79 -2.21 9.04
N ILE A 84 -12.99 -2.08 7.73
CA ILE A 84 -14.15 -2.63 7.02
C ILE A 84 -13.81 -3.96 6.34
N GLY A 85 -12.52 -4.31 6.24
CA GLY A 85 -12.02 -5.58 5.73
C GLY A 85 -11.53 -5.55 4.28
N ILE A 86 -11.55 -4.38 3.64
CA ILE A 86 -11.05 -4.20 2.27
C ILE A 86 -9.54 -4.36 2.24
N ALA A 87 -8.82 -3.82 3.22
CA ALA A 87 -7.36 -3.97 3.31
C ALA A 87 -6.94 -5.45 3.29
N GLN A 88 -7.67 -6.30 4.02
CA GLN A 88 -7.37 -7.72 4.14
C GLN A 88 -7.64 -8.48 2.85
N GLU A 89 -8.74 -8.16 2.16
CA GLU A 89 -9.08 -8.77 0.87
C GLU A 89 -8.10 -8.33 -0.22
N LEU A 90 -7.77 -7.05 -0.26
CA LEU A 90 -6.78 -6.52 -1.19
C LEU A 90 -5.39 -7.13 -0.92
N TYR A 91 -5.01 -7.27 0.34
CA TYR A 91 -3.77 -7.96 0.72
C TYR A 91 -3.75 -9.42 0.25
N ARG A 92 -4.83 -10.18 0.47
CA ARG A 92 -4.94 -11.57 -0.04
C ARG A 92 -4.75 -11.63 -1.55
N GLN A 93 -5.41 -10.75 -2.30
CA GLN A 93 -5.29 -10.72 -3.76
C GLN A 93 -3.89 -10.34 -4.23
N LEU A 94 -3.27 -9.30 -3.65
CA LEU A 94 -1.95 -8.84 -4.08
C LEU A 94 -0.81 -9.74 -3.61
N SER A 95 -0.91 -10.31 -2.40
CA SER A 95 0.12 -11.22 -1.87
C SER A 95 0.34 -12.44 -2.77
N HIS A 96 -0.69 -12.90 -3.48
CA HIS A 96 -0.58 -13.98 -4.46
C HIS A 96 0.23 -13.57 -5.71
N HIS A 97 0.25 -12.28 -6.04
CA HIS A 97 0.94 -11.72 -7.20
C HIS A 97 2.35 -11.21 -6.87
N VAL A 98 2.64 -10.92 -5.60
CA VAL A 98 3.93 -10.38 -5.11
C VAL A 98 4.90 -11.50 -4.72
N GLN A 99 4.47 -12.76 -4.62
CA GLN A 99 5.43 -13.85 -4.45
C GLN A 99 6.37 -13.91 -5.67
N PRO A 100 7.70 -13.83 -5.48
CA PRO A 100 8.62 -14.07 -6.57
C PRO A 100 8.33 -15.46 -7.09
N ARG A 101 8.06 -15.57 -8.40
CA ARG A 101 7.93 -16.84 -9.11
C ARG A 101 9.11 -17.71 -8.69
N ALA A 102 8.87 -18.67 -7.80
CA ALA A 102 9.88 -19.62 -7.39
C ALA A 102 10.44 -20.23 -8.67
N THR A 103 11.75 -20.14 -8.80
CA THR A 103 12.57 -20.68 -9.88
C THR A 103 12.21 -22.15 -10.09
N VAL A 104 11.27 -22.43 -10.98
CA VAL A 104 11.10 -23.76 -11.54
C VAL A 104 12.13 -23.90 -12.64
N SER A 105 13.04 -24.86 -12.45
CA SER A 105 14.04 -25.36 -13.40
C SER A 105 15.41 -24.68 -13.38
N GLN A 106 16.29 -25.15 -12.49
CA GLN A 106 17.72 -25.32 -12.76
C GLN A 106 18.38 -26.19 -11.66
N GLU A 107 17.94 -27.44 -11.53
CA GLU A 107 18.64 -28.45 -10.70
C GLU A 107 18.94 -29.76 -11.46
N ALA A 108 18.69 -29.82 -12.78
CA ALA A 108 18.82 -31.07 -13.55
C ALA A 108 19.96 -31.09 -14.59
N SER A 109 21.07 -30.37 -14.40
CA SER A 109 22.19 -30.44 -15.36
C SER A 109 23.61 -30.45 -14.78
N ASN A 110 23.81 -30.55 -13.46
CA ASN A 110 25.16 -30.49 -12.87
C ASN A 110 25.69 -31.85 -12.36
N GLN A 111 25.16 -32.98 -12.83
CA GLN A 111 25.69 -34.30 -12.48
C GLN A 111 26.41 -35.04 -13.63
N GLU A 112 26.55 -34.45 -14.82
CA GLU A 112 27.27 -35.10 -15.93
C GLU A 112 28.70 -34.59 -16.17
N THR A 113 29.15 -33.52 -15.52
CA THR A 113 30.49 -32.94 -15.77
C THR A 113 31.60 -33.50 -14.88
N GLU A 114 31.29 -34.29 -13.84
CA GLU A 114 32.30 -34.84 -12.93
C GLU A 114 32.81 -36.23 -13.37
N ALA A 115 32.12 -36.91 -14.30
CA ALA A 115 32.51 -38.25 -14.77
C ALA A 115 33.49 -38.26 -15.97
N ILE A 116 33.74 -37.11 -16.60
CA ILE A 116 34.59 -37.01 -17.80
C ILE A 116 36.04 -36.59 -17.52
N ASP A 117 36.35 -36.12 -16.31
CA ASP A 117 37.72 -35.68 -15.95
C ASP A 117 38.55 -36.77 -15.22
N GLU A 118 37.93 -37.88 -14.79
CA GLU A 118 38.66 -39.01 -14.18
C GLU A 118 39.16 -40.04 -15.22
N VAL A 119 38.66 -40.02 -16.46
CA VAL A 119 39.01 -41.00 -17.51
C VAL A 119 40.16 -40.54 -18.42
N VAL A 120 40.59 -39.27 -18.37
CA VAL A 120 41.56 -38.70 -19.33
C VAL A 120 43.01 -38.70 -18.82
N THR A 121 43.29 -39.22 -17.62
CA THR A 121 44.66 -39.31 -17.08
C THR A 121 45.11 -40.72 -16.74
N GLU A 122 44.79 -41.72 -17.56
CA GLU A 122 45.51 -43.02 -17.56
C GLU A 122 45.61 -43.57 -18.99
N ASP A 123 46.54 -43.03 -19.78
CA ASP A 123 47.53 -43.75 -20.63
C ASP A 123 48.53 -42.75 -21.26
#